data_AF-A0A969WH88-F1
#
_entry.id   AF-A0A969WH88-F1
#
_cell.length_a   1.000
_cell.length_b   1.000
_cell.length_c   1.000
_cell.angle_alpha   90.00
_cell.angle_beta   90.00
_cell.angle_gamma   90.00
#
_symmetry.space_group_name_H-M   'P 1'
#
loop_
_entity.id
_entity.type
_entity.pdbx_description
1 polymer ?
#
loop_
_entity_poly.entity_id
_entity_poly.type
_entity_poly.pdbx_seq_one_letter_code
_entity_poly.pdbx_strand_id
1 'polypeptide(L)' 'MTPYELLLDIHVLEEELLAFERKYGLRSETFYAAYIQGEEPEDDGRVLDYGEWSSVYHTWLERQAEYCDMESA' A
#
# COMPACT_ATOMS: atom_id res chain seq x y z
N MET A 1 -15.54 11.32 -3.19
CA MET A 1 -14.58 11.92 -4.12
C MET A 1 -15.12 11.81 -5.53
N THR A 2 -14.66 12.65 -6.45
CA THR A 2 -14.84 12.43 -7.89
C THR A 2 -13.86 11.35 -8.37
N PRO A 3 -14.10 10.71 -9.54
CA PRO A 3 -13.15 9.74 -10.10
C PRO A 3 -11.74 10.34 -10.31
N TYR A 4 -11.66 11.61 -10.67
CA TYR A 4 -10.38 12.32 -10.81
C TYR A 4 -9.64 12.48 -9.48
N GLU A 5 -10.34 12.83 -8.41
CA GLU A 5 -9.74 12.93 -7.06
C GLU A 5 -9.27 11.56 -6.56
N LEU A 6 -10.05 10.50 -6.83
CA LEU A 6 -9.66 9.12 -6.53
C LEU A 6 -8.38 8.71 -7.26
N LEU A 7 -8.29 9.00 -8.56
CA LEU A 7 -7.11 8.67 -9.34
C LEU A 7 -5.86 9.40 -8.83
N LEU A 8 -5.98 10.67 -8.44
CA LEU A 8 -4.88 11.41 -7.83
C LEU A 8 -4.47 10.82 -6.48
N ASP A 9 -5.43 10.43 -5.65
CA ASP A 9 -5.17 9.80 -4.34
C ASP A 9 -4.43 8.46 -4.51
N ILE A 10 -4.86 7.65 -5.48
CA ILE A 10 -4.17 6.38 -5.85
C ILE A 10 -2.72 6.64 -6.22
N HIS A 11 -2.42 7.63 -7.07
CA HIS A 11 -1.05 7.93 -7.48
C HIS A 11 -0.17 8.45 -6.34
N VAL A 12 -0.73 9.22 -5.40
CA VAL A 12 0.00 9.65 -4.21
C VAL A 12 0.39 8.44 -3.36
N LEU A 13 -0.56 7.53 -3.12
CA LEU A 13 -0.31 6.31 -2.35
C LEU A 13 0.70 5.38 -3.05
N GLU A 14 0.70 5.31 -4.39
CA GLU A 14 1.70 4.55 -5.16
C GLU A 14 3.12 5.09 -4.96
N GLU A 15 3.31 6.41 -4.95
CA GLU A 15 4.63 7.02 -4.70
C GLU A 15 5.10 6.78 -3.25
N GLU A 16 4.18 6.78 -2.28
CA GLU A 16 4.49 6.42 -0.89
C GLU A 16 4.90 4.95 -0.77
N LEU A 17 4.16 4.02 -1.38
CA LEU A 17 4.54 2.61 -1.45
C LEU A 17 5.92 2.42 -2.10
N LEU A 18 6.18 3.10 -3.22
CA LEU A 18 7.48 3.07 -3.89
C LEU A 18 8.63 3.57 -3.00
N ALA A 19 8.39 4.52 -2.10
CA ALA A 19 9.39 4.96 -1.14
C ALA A 19 9.79 3.83 -0.17
N PHE A 20 8.81 3.06 0.34
CA PHE A 20 9.08 1.87 1.14
C PHE A 20 9.82 0.79 0.33
N GLU A 21 9.41 0.54 -0.93
CA GLU A 21 10.07 -0.46 -1.78
C GLU A 21 11.54 -0.12 -2.03
N ARG A 22 11.84 1.16 -2.27
CA ARG A 22 13.22 1.66 -2.44
C ARG A 22 14.02 1.58 -1.15
N LYS A 23 13.41 1.89 -0.01
CA LYS A 23 14.07 1.83 1.31
C LYS A 23 14.46 0.40 1.68
N TYR A 24 13.61 -0.58 1.37
CA TYR A 24 13.77 -1.96 1.83
C TYR A 24 14.20 -2.97 0.77
N GLY A 25 14.21 -2.58 -0.50
CA GLY A 25 14.59 -3.43 -1.64
C GLY A 25 13.60 -4.57 -1.91
N LEU A 26 12.34 -4.40 -1.49
CA LEU A 26 11.29 -5.42 -1.54
C LEU A 26 10.00 -4.82 -2.09
N ARG A 27 9.25 -5.61 -2.85
CA ARG A 27 7.93 -5.25 -3.35
C ARG A 27 6.91 -5.20 -2.21
N SER A 28 5.98 -4.25 -2.27
CA SER A 28 4.91 -4.12 -1.27
C SER A 28 4.06 -5.38 -1.19
N GLU A 29 3.81 -6.06 -2.31
CA GLU A 29 3.06 -7.32 -2.32
C GLU A 29 3.78 -8.44 -1.55
N THR A 30 5.12 -8.43 -1.53
CA THR A 30 5.92 -9.36 -0.75
C THR A 30 5.82 -9.07 0.76
N PHE A 31 5.80 -7.79 1.14
CA PHE A 31 5.53 -7.38 2.53
C PHE A 31 4.13 -7.84 2.98
N TYR A 32 3.13 -7.70 2.11
CA TYR A 32 1.76 -8.09 2.40
C TYR A 32 1.58 -9.60 2.55
N ALA A 33 2.25 -10.40 1.73
CA ALA A 33 2.20 -11.85 1.86
C ALA A 33 2.77 -12.33 3.21
N ALA A 34 3.89 -11.74 3.66
CA ALA A 34 4.45 -12.00 4.98
C ALA A 34 3.52 -11.53 6.11
N TYR A 35 2.85 -10.37 5.93
CA TYR A 35 1.86 -9.84 6.88
C TYR A 35 0.75 -10.82 7.18
N ILE A 36 0.10 -11.28 6.12
CA ILE A 36 -1.06 -12.16 6.22
C ILE A 36 -0.67 -13.52 6.82
N GLN A 37 0.59 -13.93 6.68
CA GLN A 37 1.11 -15.18 7.24
C GLN A 37 1.56 -15.05 8.70
N GLY A 38 1.63 -13.84 9.24
CA GLY A 38 2.13 -13.60 10.60
C GLY A 38 3.64 -13.80 10.74
N GLU A 39 4.38 -13.74 9.63
CA GLU A 39 5.84 -13.76 9.66
C GLU A 39 6.34 -12.35 10.00
N GLU A 40 6.89 -12.18 11.21
CA GLU A 40 7.60 -10.94 11.53
C GLU A 40 8.91 -10.87 10.75
N PRO A 41 9.23 -9.72 10.13
CA PRO A 41 10.51 -9.56 9.45
C PRO A 41 11.67 -9.68 10.43
N GLU A 42 12.74 -10.39 10.05
CA GLU A 42 13.92 -10.66 10.88
C GLU A 42 14.72 -9.41 11.33
N ASP A 43 14.38 -8.21 10.83
CA ASP A 43 15.09 -6.95 11.08
C ASP A 43 14.18 -5.94 11.77
N ASP A 44 14.53 -5.54 12.99
CA ASP A 44 13.80 -4.57 13.83
C ASP A 44 13.54 -3.22 13.10
N GLY A 45 14.42 -2.82 12.17
CA GLY A 45 14.23 -1.61 11.36
C GLY A 45 13.11 -1.70 10.31
N ARG A 46 12.66 -2.92 9.98
CA ARG A 46 11.51 -3.19 9.11
C ARG A 46 10.20 -3.23 9.87
N VAL A 47 10.25 -3.55 11.17
CA VAL A 47 9.07 -3.62 12.05
C VAL A 47 8.46 -2.23 12.30
N LEU A 48 9.30 -1.19 12.39
CA LEU A 48 8.84 0.18 12.71
C LEU A 48 8.04 0.85 11.58
N ASP A 49 8.49 0.72 10.33
CA ASP A 49 7.77 1.27 9.17
C ASP A 49 6.59 0.40 8.73
N TYR A 50 6.47 -0.80 9.31
CA TYR A 50 5.49 -1.79 8.89
C TYR A 50 4.04 -1.33 9.11
N GLY A 51 3.78 -0.62 10.22
CA GLY A 51 2.46 -0.07 10.51
C GLY A 51 2.08 1.06 9.56
N GLU A 52 3.05 1.88 9.16
CA GLU A 52 2.85 2.98 8.21
C GLU A 52 2.62 2.42 6.80
N TRP A 53 3.50 1.55 6.34
CA TRP A 53 3.36 0.85 5.06
C TRP A 53 2.03 0.11 4.95
N SER A 54 1.61 -0.63 5.98
CA SER A 54 0.34 -1.39 5.95
C SER A 54 -0.88 -0.48 5.87
N SER A 55 -0.85 0.68 6.55
CA SER A 55 -1.93 1.68 6.47
C SER A 55 -2.03 2.29 5.06
N VAL A 56 -0.90 2.64 4.46
CA VAL A 56 -0.84 3.15 3.07
C VAL A 56 -1.34 2.09 2.09
N TYR A 57 -0.87 0.85 2.23
CA TYR A 57 -1.22 -0.26 1.34
C TYR A 57 -2.72 -0.61 1.41
N HIS A 58 -3.30 -0.65 2.61
CA HIS A 58 -4.74 -0.87 2.78
C HIS A 58 -5.56 0.26 2.16
N THR A 59 -5.17 1.51 2.40
CA THR A 59 -5.86 2.66 1.81
C THR A 59 -5.79 2.63 0.28
N TRP A 60 -4.65 2.27 -0.29
CA TRP A 60 -4.48 2.12 -1.74
C TRP A 60 -5.41 1.05 -2.33
N LEU A 61 -5.56 -0.10 -1.67
CA LEU A 61 -6.50 -1.16 -2.10
C LEU A 61 -7.95 -0.67 -2.06
N GLU A 62 -8.35 0.03 -1.00
CA GLU A 62 -9.70 0.58 -0.87
C GLU A 62 -10.00 1.60 -1.98
N ARG A 63 -9.05 2.49 -2.29
CA ARG A 63 -9.21 3.50 -3.35
C ARG A 63 -9.30 2.90 -4.73
N GLN A 64 -8.53 1.86 -5.01
CA GLN A 64 -8.65 1.12 -6.27
C GLN A 64 -10.02 0.43 -6.41
N ALA A 65 -10.52 -0.17 -5.33
CA ALA A 65 -11.85 -0.77 -5.34
C ALA A 65 -12.94 0.28 -5.60
N GLU A 66 -12.88 1.42 -4.90
CA GLU A 66 -13.81 2.53 -5.08
C GLU A 66 -13.79 3.08 -6.51
N TYR A 67 -12.61 3.25 -7.10
CA TYR A 67 -12.46 3.69 -8.49
C TYR A 67 -13.06 2.67 -9.48
N CYS A 68 -12.80 1.38 -9.28
CA CYS A 68 -13.33 0.30 -10.11
C CYS A 68 -14.87 0.22 -10.07
N ASP A 69 -15.44 0.37 -8.87
CA ASP A 69 -16.89 0.37 -8.68
C ASP A 69 -17.55 1.57 -9.38
N MET A 70 -16.90 2.73 -9.42
CA MET A 70 -17.41 3.92 -10.12
C MET A 70 -17.36 3.78 -11.65
N GLU A 71 -16.34 3.14 -12.20
CA GLU A 71 -16.26 2.86 -13.65
C GLU A 71 -17.31 1.82 -14.10
N SER A 72 -17.80 1.01 -13.15
CA SER A 72 -18.80 -0.04 -13.40
C SER A 72 -20.26 0.43 -13.25
N ALA A 73 -20.48 1.67 -12.80
CA ALA A 73 -21.79 2.25 -12.47
C ALA A 73 -22.36 3.13 -13.60
#